data_AF-A0A396KL51-F1
#
_entry.id   AF-A0A396KL51-F1
#
_cell.length_a   1.000
_cell.length_b   1.000
_cell.length_c   1.000
_cell.angle_alpha   90.00
_cell.angle_beta   90.00
_cell.angle_gamma   90.00
#
_symmetry.space_group_name_H-M   'P 1'
#
loop_
_entity.id
_entity.type
_entity.pdbx_description
1 polymer ?
#
loop_
_entity_poly.entity_id
_entity_poly.type
_entity_poly.pdbx_seq_one_letter_code
_entity_poly.pdbx_strand_id
1 'polypeptide(L)'
;MSRTIKAGHVYRQYSKDGMPIADYKSSRLAHEATGVSLGSIARAAHGERKTGGGYLWRVVPEDLPWEPIQVDLSSKIGYHDKRPLIQLTLDGQVVAEYLSIAHASRALNISRRSISCAMTGAQKTAGGYKWVEKETPETKEKE
;
A
#
# COMPACT_ATOMS: atom_id res chain seq x y z
N MET A 1 -13.84 -10.37 -20.97
CA MET A 1 -14.99 -11.00 -20.30
C MET A 1 -15.68 -9.97 -19.44
N SER A 2 -16.96 -9.73 -19.67
CA SER A 2 -17.76 -8.74 -18.94
C SER A 2 -17.93 -9.21 -17.50
N ARG A 3 -17.29 -8.52 -16.55
CA ARG A 3 -17.49 -8.75 -15.12
C ARG A 3 -18.77 -8.02 -14.70
N THR A 4 -19.89 -8.72 -14.84
CA THR A 4 -21.21 -8.22 -14.45
C THR A 4 -21.51 -8.66 -13.02
N ILE A 5 -22.17 -7.78 -12.27
CA ILE A 5 -22.63 -8.08 -10.90
C ILE A 5 -23.85 -9.01 -10.95
N LYS A 6 -24.07 -9.79 -9.88
CA LYS A 6 -25.27 -10.63 -9.75
C LYS A 6 -26.51 -9.74 -9.64
N ALA A 7 -27.66 -10.27 -10.07
CA ALA A 7 -28.95 -9.60 -9.88
C ALA A 7 -29.16 -9.22 -8.40
N GLY A 8 -29.69 -8.02 -8.14
CA GLY A 8 -29.89 -7.48 -6.80
C GLY A 8 -28.64 -6.89 -6.12
N HIS A 9 -27.52 -6.77 -6.84
CA HIS A 9 -26.32 -6.08 -6.34
C HIS A 9 -26.12 -4.76 -7.07
N VAL A 10 -25.45 -3.82 -6.39
CA VAL A 10 -25.06 -2.50 -6.89
C VAL A 10 -23.58 -2.25 -6.63
N TYR A 11 -22.97 -1.42 -7.46
CA TYR A 11 -21.63 -0.89 -7.22
C TYR A 11 -21.74 0.29 -6.26
N ARG A 12 -21.36 0.08 -5.00
CA ARG A 12 -21.26 1.19 -4.04
C ARG A 12 -19.86 1.77 -4.07
N GLN A 13 -19.80 3.07 -4.34
CA GLN A 13 -18.60 3.90 -4.29
C GLN A 13 -18.41 4.41 -2.87
N TYR A 14 -17.17 4.33 -2.39
CA TYR A 14 -16.77 4.84 -1.10
C TYR A 14 -15.58 5.80 -1.25
N SER A 15 -15.49 6.75 -0.32
CA SER A 15 -14.32 7.63 -0.16
C SER A 15 -13.08 6.81 0.25
N LYS A 16 -11.91 7.44 0.24
CA LYS A 16 -10.68 6.85 0.77
C LYS A 16 -10.83 6.49 2.25
N ASP A 17 -11.63 7.24 2.99
CA ASP A 17 -11.92 7.01 4.41
C ASP A 17 -12.94 5.89 4.65
N GLY A 18 -13.46 5.26 3.58
CA GLY A 18 -14.44 4.18 3.68
C GLY A 18 -15.89 4.65 3.85
N MET A 19 -16.16 5.94 3.74
CA MET A 19 -17.52 6.48 3.79
C MET A 19 -18.27 6.24 2.46
N PRO A 20 -19.51 5.73 2.46
CA PRO A 20 -20.28 5.55 1.24
C PRO A 20 -20.62 6.91 0.62
N ILE A 21 -20.42 7.02 -0.69
CA ILE A 21 -20.68 8.24 -1.47
C ILE A 21 -21.93 8.05 -2.34
N ALA A 22 -21.98 6.96 -3.08
CA ALA A 22 -23.03 6.71 -4.07
C ALA A 22 -23.16 5.22 -4.38
N ASP A 23 -24.36 4.77 -4.75
CA ASP A 23 -24.60 3.46 -5.33
C ASP A 23 -24.94 3.57 -6.83
N TYR A 24 -24.47 2.59 -7.59
CA TYR A 24 -24.67 2.54 -9.03
C TYR A 24 -25.13 1.14 -9.44
N LYS A 25 -26.25 1.07 -10.15
CA LYS A 25 -26.81 -0.20 -10.66
C LYS A 25 -25.93 -0.87 -11.72
N SER A 26 -24.98 -0.14 -12.30
CA SER A 26 -24.06 -0.66 -13.31
C SER A 26 -22.73 0.08 -13.29
N SER A 27 -21.66 -0.61 -13.69
CA SER A 27 -20.33 -0.01 -13.87
C SER A 27 -20.36 1.14 -14.87
N ARG A 28 -21.30 1.13 -15.83
CA ARG A 28 -21.48 2.22 -16.80
C ARG A 28 -21.95 3.53 -16.16
N LEU A 29 -22.94 3.46 -15.26
CA LEU A 29 -23.41 4.64 -14.52
C LEU A 29 -22.30 5.19 -13.62
N ALA A 30 -21.57 4.29 -12.96
CA ALA A 30 -20.41 4.66 -12.17
C ALA A 30 -19.31 5.34 -13.01
N HIS A 31 -19.05 4.84 -14.22
CA HIS A 31 -18.09 5.47 -15.14
C HIS A 31 -18.53 6.86 -15.59
N GLU A 32 -19.80 7.05 -15.93
CA GLU A 32 -20.33 8.34 -16.38
C GLU A 32 -20.31 9.38 -15.25
N ALA A 33 -20.64 8.97 -14.02
CA ALA A 33 -20.64 9.85 -12.86
C ALA A 33 -19.23 10.20 -12.35
N THR A 34 -18.30 9.23 -12.38
CA THR A 34 -16.97 9.40 -11.74
C THR A 34 -15.83 9.61 -12.73
N GLY A 35 -16.06 9.40 -14.02
CA GLY A 35 -15.02 9.36 -15.06
C GLY A 35 -14.06 8.17 -14.94
N VAL A 36 -14.23 7.28 -13.95
CA VAL A 36 -13.32 6.15 -13.73
C VAL A 36 -13.60 5.05 -14.75
N SER A 37 -12.55 4.45 -15.33
CA SER A 37 -12.73 3.38 -16.31
C SER A 37 -13.50 2.18 -15.74
N LEU A 38 -14.44 1.65 -16.53
CA LEU A 38 -15.26 0.47 -16.23
C LEU A 38 -14.43 -0.70 -15.65
N GLY A 39 -13.29 -0.98 -16.28
CA GLY A 39 -12.40 -2.06 -15.84
C GLY A 39 -11.67 -1.77 -14.53
N SER A 40 -11.47 -0.51 -14.16
CA SER A 40 -10.88 -0.15 -12.86
C SER A 40 -11.93 -0.21 -11.74
N ILE A 41 -13.16 0.21 -12.03
CA ILE A 41 -14.31 0.07 -11.13
C ILE A 41 -14.56 -1.40 -10.84
N ALA A 42 -14.73 -2.23 -11.88
CA ALA A 42 -15.01 -3.65 -11.72
C ALA A 42 -13.90 -4.38 -10.93
N ARG A 43 -12.63 -4.16 -11.28
CA ARG A 43 -11.51 -4.77 -10.54
C ARG A 43 -11.43 -4.33 -9.08
N ALA A 44 -11.70 -3.07 -8.79
CA ALA A 44 -11.72 -2.58 -7.43
C ALA A 44 -12.91 -3.17 -6.64
N ALA A 45 -14.08 -3.21 -7.28
CA ALA A 45 -15.32 -3.73 -6.70
C ALA A 45 -15.23 -5.22 -6.35
N HIS A 46 -14.54 -6.01 -7.20
CA HIS A 46 -14.26 -7.43 -6.98
C HIS A 46 -13.05 -7.71 -6.07
N GLY A 47 -12.37 -6.67 -5.56
CA GLY A 47 -11.24 -6.82 -4.64
C GLY A 47 -9.90 -7.16 -5.29
N GLU A 48 -9.81 -7.22 -6.62
CA GLU A 48 -8.53 -7.37 -7.34
C GLU A 48 -7.65 -6.12 -7.21
N ARG A 49 -8.26 -4.97 -6.94
CA ARG A 49 -7.56 -3.72 -6.63
C ARG A 49 -8.10 -3.12 -5.33
N LYS A 50 -7.22 -2.50 -4.56
CA LYS A 50 -7.63 -1.76 -3.37
C LYS A 50 -8.51 -0.57 -3.72
N THR A 51 -8.12 0.20 -4.75
CA THR A 51 -8.83 1.40 -5.22
C THR A 51 -9.03 1.37 -6.75
N GLY A 52 -10.08 2.04 -7.22
CA GLY A 52 -10.36 2.27 -8.64
C GLY A 52 -10.57 3.76 -8.87
N GLY A 53 -9.67 4.41 -9.62
CA GLY A 53 -9.76 5.84 -9.91
C GLY A 53 -9.73 6.75 -8.67
N GLY A 54 -9.04 6.35 -7.62
CA GLY A 54 -8.95 7.12 -6.37
C GLY A 54 -10.08 6.86 -5.37
N TYR A 55 -11.10 6.09 -5.75
CA TYR A 55 -12.21 5.69 -4.90
C TYR A 55 -12.14 4.21 -4.54
N LEU A 56 -12.88 3.84 -3.51
CA LEU A 56 -13.10 2.46 -3.11
C LEU A 56 -14.42 1.98 -3.72
N TRP A 57 -14.44 0.74 -4.18
CA TRP A 57 -15.60 0.16 -4.82
C TRP A 57 -15.91 -1.17 -4.14
N ARG A 58 -17.18 -1.43 -3.86
CA ARG A 58 -17.66 -2.75 -3.42
C ARG A 58 -18.93 -3.10 -4.18
N VAL A 59 -19.05 -4.38 -4.51
CA VAL A 59 -20.32 -4.95 -4.95
C VAL A 59 -21.08 -5.33 -3.69
N VAL A 60 -22.16 -4.63 -3.40
CA VAL A 60 -23.03 -4.87 -2.24
C VAL A 60 -24.45 -5.14 -2.72
N PRO A 61 -25.26 -5.94 -2.01
CA PRO A 61 -26.68 -6.04 -2.29
C PRO A 61 -27.35 -4.66 -2.15
N GLU A 62 -28.39 -4.41 -2.96
CA GLU A 62 -29.13 -3.13 -2.96
C GLU A 62 -29.74 -2.83 -1.58
N ASP A 63 -30.10 -3.87 -0.83
CA ASP A 63 -30.67 -3.82 0.52
C ASP A 63 -29.64 -3.51 1.62
N LEU A 64 -28.34 -3.50 1.29
CA LEU A 64 -27.28 -3.30 2.30
C LEU A 64 -27.29 -1.85 2.82
N PRO A 65 -27.31 -1.61 4.14
CA PRO A 65 -27.34 -0.27 4.70
C PRO A 65 -26.10 0.55 4.32
N TRP A 66 -26.24 1.88 4.33
CA TRP A 66 -25.19 2.84 4.00
C TRP A 66 -24.18 2.99 5.13
N GLU A 67 -23.51 1.89 5.46
CA GLU A 67 -22.52 1.86 6.52
C GLU A 67 -21.11 2.14 5.99
N PRO A 68 -20.29 2.90 6.74
CA PRO A 68 -18.89 3.07 6.44
C PRO A 68 -18.16 1.73 6.54
N ILE A 69 -17.36 1.44 5.52
CA ILE A 69 -16.53 0.24 5.51
C ILE A 69 -15.20 0.53 6.21
N GLN A 70 -14.79 -0.37 7.10
CA GLN A 70 -13.44 -0.35 7.68
C GLN A 70 -12.45 -0.75 6.59
N VAL A 71 -11.88 0.26 5.94
CA VAL A 71 -10.90 0.08 4.88
C VAL A 71 -9.52 0.24 5.46
N ASP A 72 -8.89 -0.91 5.70
CA ASP A 72 -7.46 -0.98 5.97
C ASP A 72 -6.70 -0.64 4.68
N LEU A 73 -6.64 0.66 4.38
CA LEU A 73 -5.75 1.25 3.39
C LEU A 73 -4.28 1.14 3.84
N SER A 74 -4.02 0.63 5.05
CA SER A 74 -2.71 0.10 5.41
C SER A 74 -2.25 -0.78 4.27
N SER A 75 -1.29 -0.26 3.55
CA SER A 75 -0.72 -0.96 2.44
C SER A 75 -0.10 -2.21 3.04
N LYS A 76 -0.66 -3.40 2.75
CA LYS A 76 0.12 -4.65 2.82
C LYS A 76 1.40 -4.57 1.95
N ILE A 77 1.52 -3.55 1.09
CA ILE A 77 2.75 -3.17 0.36
C ILE A 77 3.75 -2.41 1.27
N GLY A 78 3.35 -2.06 2.49
CA GLY A 78 4.11 -1.23 3.42
C GLY A 78 4.36 -1.89 4.77
N TYR A 79 4.08 -3.19 4.95
CA TYR A 79 4.88 -3.99 5.88
C TYR A 79 6.22 -4.25 5.19
N HIS A 80 6.94 -3.17 4.85
CA HIS A 80 8.37 -3.27 4.97
C HIS A 80 8.53 -3.49 6.46
N ASP A 81 8.81 -4.74 6.85
CA ASP A 81 9.28 -5.09 8.17
C ASP A 81 10.05 -3.87 8.66
N LYS A 82 9.60 -3.30 9.79
CA LYS A 82 10.32 -2.21 10.43
C LYS A 82 11.65 -2.85 10.82
N ARG A 83 12.59 -2.86 9.87
CA ARG A 83 13.97 -3.27 9.98
C ARG A 83 14.66 -1.97 10.29
N PRO A 84 14.72 -1.55 11.56
CA PRO A 84 15.41 -0.34 11.89
C PRO A 84 16.85 -0.46 11.40
N LEU A 85 17.36 0.61 10.81
CA LEU A 85 18.70 0.64 10.26
C LEU A 85 19.52 1.67 11.00
N ILE A 86 20.75 1.33 11.26
CA ILE A 86 21.75 2.23 11.82
C ILE A 86 22.67 2.66 10.68
N GLN A 87 22.77 3.96 10.48
CA GLN A 87 23.73 4.60 9.60
C GLN A 87 25.03 4.78 10.38
N LEU A 88 26.09 4.17 9.88
CA LEU A 88 27.45 4.29 10.38
C LEU A 88 28.31 5.13 9.44
N THR A 89 29.26 5.88 9.99
CA THR A 89 30.37 6.46 9.20
C THR A 89 31.30 5.37 8.67
N LEU A 90 32.23 5.75 7.79
CA LEU A 90 33.29 4.85 7.30
C LEU A 90 34.16 4.30 8.45
N ASP A 91 34.38 5.14 9.47
CA ASP A 91 35.10 4.85 10.72
C ASP A 91 34.29 4.01 11.73
N GLY A 92 33.01 3.72 11.43
CA GLY A 92 32.17 2.86 12.28
C GLY A 92 31.46 3.58 13.42
N GLN A 93 31.37 4.91 13.41
CA GLN A 93 30.55 5.66 14.37
C GLN A 93 29.08 5.71 13.94
N VAL A 94 28.18 5.55 14.89
CA VAL A 94 26.73 5.71 14.67
C VAL A 94 26.41 7.18 14.43
N VAL A 95 25.86 7.47 13.25
CA VAL A 95 25.42 8.81 12.85
C VAL A 95 23.95 9.00 13.16
N ALA A 96 23.12 8.04 12.72
CA ALA A 96 21.67 8.14 12.80
C ALA A 96 21.03 6.76 12.76
N GLU A 97 19.81 6.68 13.29
CA GLU A 97 19.00 5.48 13.28
C GLU A 97 17.68 5.77 12.55
N TYR A 98 17.25 4.85 11.69
CA TYR A 98 16.05 5.00 10.88
C TYR A 98 15.11 3.85 11.13
N LEU A 99 13.80 4.12 11.11
CA LEU A 99 12.77 3.11 11.34
C LEU A 99 12.64 2.08 10.20
N SER A 100 13.07 2.42 8.99
CA SER A 100 13.06 1.53 7.82
C SER A 100 13.91 2.08 6.67
N ILE A 101 14.19 1.23 5.67
CA ILE A 101 14.91 1.60 4.43
C ILE A 101 14.18 2.74 3.73
N ALA A 102 12.85 2.74 3.74
CA ALA A 102 12.04 3.78 3.13
C ALA A 102 12.12 5.11 3.90
N HIS A 103 12.31 5.07 5.22
CA HIS A 103 12.55 6.28 6.01
C HIS A 103 13.93 6.85 5.69
N ALA A 104 14.98 6.02 5.76
CA ALA A 104 16.35 6.41 5.42
C ALA A 104 16.48 6.97 3.99
N SER A 105 15.83 6.30 3.03
CA SER A 105 15.79 6.71 1.62
C SER A 105 15.19 8.10 1.45
N ARG A 106 14.12 8.44 2.18
CA ARG A 106 13.50 9.78 2.11
C ARG A 106 14.33 10.84 2.84
N ALA A 107 14.89 10.50 3.99
CA ALA A 107 15.68 11.43 4.80
C ALA A 107 17.00 11.82 4.12
N LEU A 108 17.68 10.86 3.51
CA LEU A 108 18.99 11.07 2.87
C LEU A 108 18.90 11.19 1.34
N ASN A 109 17.69 11.08 0.79
CA ASN A 109 17.44 11.03 -0.66
C ASN A 109 18.26 9.94 -1.39
N ILE A 110 18.54 8.82 -0.70
CA ILE A 110 19.29 7.67 -1.24
C ILE A 110 18.31 6.65 -1.81
N SER A 111 18.70 5.91 -2.85
CA SER A 111 17.85 4.85 -3.39
C SER A 111 17.64 3.71 -2.39
N ARG A 112 16.38 3.27 -2.22
CA ARG A 112 16.04 2.10 -1.39
C ARG A 112 16.82 0.84 -1.79
N ARG A 113 17.10 0.69 -3.10
CA ARG A 113 17.86 -0.44 -3.64
C ARG A 113 19.31 -0.40 -3.19
N SER A 114 19.96 0.76 -3.19
CA SER A 114 21.34 0.92 -2.71
C SER A 114 21.47 0.54 -1.24
N ILE A 115 20.55 1.02 -0.39
CA ILE A 115 20.53 0.67 1.03
C ILE A 115 20.32 -0.85 1.19
N SER A 116 19.38 -1.44 0.45
CA SER A 116 19.16 -2.89 0.48
C SER A 116 20.39 -3.69 0.04
N CYS A 117 21.11 -3.25 -1.00
CA CYS A 117 22.32 -3.91 -1.45
C CYS A 117 23.48 -3.76 -0.45
N ALA A 118 23.58 -2.62 0.24
CA ALA A 118 24.56 -2.44 1.30
C ALA A 118 24.30 -3.40 2.47
N MET A 119 23.04 -3.61 2.80
CA MET A 119 22.60 -4.53 3.85
C MET A 119 22.87 -6.01 3.51
N THR A 120 22.68 -6.42 2.25
CA THR A 120 22.97 -7.79 1.81
C THR A 120 24.46 -8.04 1.53
N GLY A 121 25.32 -7.07 1.80
CA GLY A 121 26.76 -7.15 1.50
C GLY A 121 27.12 -7.05 0.02
N ALA A 122 26.14 -6.82 -0.87
CA ALA A 122 26.37 -6.61 -2.29
C ALA A 122 27.03 -5.24 -2.57
N GLN A 123 26.86 -4.28 -1.67
CA GLN A 123 27.58 -2.99 -1.69
C GLN A 123 28.29 -2.76 -0.35
N LYS A 124 29.48 -2.17 -0.39
CA LYS A 124 30.25 -1.84 0.83
C LYS A 124 29.74 -0.58 1.55
N THR A 125 29.08 0.30 0.80
CA THR A 125 28.53 1.58 1.28
C THR A 125 27.31 1.96 0.45
N ALA A 126 26.38 2.73 1.02
CA ALA A 126 25.32 3.40 0.27
C ALA A 126 25.27 4.87 0.66
N GLY A 127 25.37 5.75 -0.34
CA GLY A 127 25.42 7.21 -0.14
C GLY A 127 26.60 7.69 0.70
N GLY A 128 27.73 6.94 0.71
CA GLY A 128 28.92 7.30 1.49
C GLY A 128 28.93 6.80 2.95
N TYR A 129 27.87 6.11 3.38
CA TYR A 129 27.74 5.57 4.73
C TYR A 129 27.66 4.05 4.73
N LYS A 130 28.04 3.45 5.85
CA LYS A 130 27.82 2.02 6.14
C LYS A 130 26.44 1.85 6.76
N TRP A 131 25.79 0.74 6.44
CA TRP A 131 24.42 0.46 6.87
C TRP A 131 24.39 -0.87 7.58
N VAL A 132 23.78 -0.90 8.75
CA VAL A 132 23.60 -2.12 9.55
C VAL A 132 22.16 -2.23 9.99
N GLU A 133 21.66 -3.45 10.05
CA GLU A 133 20.37 -3.71 10.67
C GLU A 133 20.51 -3.56 12.18
N LYS A 134 19.61 -2.77 12.78
CA LYS A 134 19.38 -2.83 14.21
C LYS A 134 18.54 -4.09 14.44
N GLU A 135 19.17 -5.18 14.86
CA GLU A 135 18.46 -6.38 15.30
C GLU A 135 17.55 -6.00 16.48
N THR A 136 16.26 -5.81 16.21
CA THR A 136 15.22 -5.94 17.22
C THR A 136 14.91 -7.43 17.37
N PRO A 137 14.94 -8.00 18.59
CA PRO A 137 14.94 -9.45 18.84
C PRO A 137 13.65 -10.22 18.46
N GLU A 138 12.78 -9.70 17.60
CA GLU A 138 11.45 -10.28 17.33
C GLU A 138 11.31 -11.09 16.03
N THR A 139 12.36 -11.27 15.23
CA THR A 139 12.27 -12.10 14.01
C THR A 139 13.46 -13.04 13.85
N LYS A 140 13.53 -14.04 14.73
CA LYS A 140 14.18 -15.33 14.46
C LYS A 140 13.14 -16.45 14.50
N GLU A 141 12.14 -16.40 13.63
CA GLU A 141 11.38 -17.62 13.28
C GLU A 141 11.02 -17.57 11.81
N LYS A 142 11.85 -18.23 11.01
CA LYS A 142 11.45 -19.05 9.86
C LYS A 142 12.70 -19.80 9.41
N GLU A 143 12.83 -20.97 10.04
CA GLU A 143 13.62 -22.12 9.59
C GLU A 143 13.20 -22.55 8.17
#